data_AF-A0A2E9AEW5-F1
#
_entry.id   AF-A0A2E9AEW5-F1
#
_cell.length_a   1.000
_cell.length_b   1.000
_cell.length_c   1.000
_cell.angle_alpha   90.00
_cell.angle_beta   90.00
_cell.angle_gamma   90.00
#
_symmetry.space_group_name_H-M   'P 1'
#
loop_
_entity.id
_entity.type
_entity.pdbx_description
1 polymer ?
#
loop_
_entity_poly.entity_id
_entity_poly.type
_entity_poly.pdbx_seq_one_letter_code
_entity_poly.pdbx_strand_id
1 'polypeptide(L)'
;MSQINVTTIRNRTGGPPELDRGVVVTGIVTATTGNITGDLTVAGSVTYEDVTNVNSVGIITAQSYVSIADSIVHTGDTDTALRFPYDDTFTVETAGSEILRVTSDGKVGIGTTNPGSSYKLDVRNTGSSSIVAIGQSRNSLAGMSTDSSCSLVFQGSNAEFGVYKDATGNYDYRMGTWTGGDIPLVFNSGNRQERMRINTKGGILLSNGILVEHCKIVSTAWSTTNDINLDDGNVFLNTANLGGTGTTIDITSSNGLNVDLETGDMTSVTLITAVNATTAFINHITIGAASVTESWVGGSAPTDGGGSGYDVYTFNIIKTGSATYVVIANQVKGS
;
A
#
# COMPACT_ATOMS: atom_id res chain seq x y z
N MET A 1 -2.53 -3.27 -88.79
CA MET A 1 -3.22 -2.75 -87.59
C MET A 1 -4.08 -1.58 -88.03
N SER A 2 -5.39 -1.65 -87.78
CA SER A 2 -6.27 -0.50 -87.99
C SER A 2 -6.10 0.46 -86.82
N GLN A 3 -5.90 1.74 -87.10
CA GLN A 3 -5.76 2.80 -86.09
C GLN A 3 -6.79 3.91 -86.36
N ILE A 4 -7.30 4.52 -85.30
CA ILE A 4 -8.17 5.69 -85.37
C ILE A 4 -7.42 6.83 -84.69
N ASN A 5 -6.98 7.80 -85.49
CA ASN A 5 -6.27 8.99 -85.01
C ASN A 5 -7.22 10.17 -85.06
N VAL A 6 -7.81 10.51 -83.92
CA VAL A 6 -8.77 11.62 -83.80
C VAL A 6 -8.40 12.48 -82.60
N THR A 7 -8.51 13.80 -82.75
CA THR A 7 -8.28 14.74 -81.65
C THR A 7 -9.42 14.74 -80.64
N THR A 8 -10.66 14.58 -81.12
CA THR A 8 -11.85 14.61 -80.27
C THR A 8 -12.93 13.71 -80.83
N ILE A 9 -13.61 12.99 -79.94
CA ILE A 9 -14.86 12.26 -80.22
C ILE A 9 -15.97 12.95 -79.44
N ARG A 10 -17.09 13.25 -80.11
CA ARG A 10 -18.25 13.95 -79.53
C ARG A 10 -19.54 13.27 -79.98
N ASN A 11 -20.61 13.46 -79.23
CA ASN A 11 -21.95 13.11 -79.68
C ASN A 11 -22.43 14.07 -80.80
N ARG A 12 -23.66 13.84 -81.32
CA ARG A 12 -24.23 14.65 -82.41
C ARG A 12 -24.51 16.11 -82.03
N THR A 13 -24.58 16.43 -80.74
CA THR A 13 -24.80 17.78 -80.22
C THR A 13 -23.51 18.48 -79.77
N GLY A 14 -22.35 17.83 -79.95
CA GLY A 14 -21.04 18.38 -79.60
C GLY A 14 -20.61 18.17 -78.15
N GLY A 15 -21.40 17.46 -77.33
CA GLY A 15 -21.05 17.04 -75.97
C GLY A 15 -20.26 15.73 -75.93
N PRO A 16 -19.95 15.21 -74.72
CA PRO A 16 -19.31 13.90 -74.55
C PRO A 16 -20.12 12.79 -75.24
N PRO A 17 -19.46 11.77 -75.82
CA PRO A 17 -20.16 10.61 -76.36
C PRO A 17 -20.93 9.88 -75.26
N GLU A 18 -22.19 9.54 -75.52
CA GLU A 18 -23.00 8.66 -74.66
C GLU A 18 -22.64 7.22 -74.99
N LEU A 19 -22.12 6.48 -74.01
CA LEU A 19 -21.65 5.10 -74.17
C LEU A 19 -22.43 4.19 -73.21
N ASP A 20 -23.69 3.90 -73.54
CA ASP A 20 -24.64 3.19 -72.67
C ASP A 20 -24.23 1.75 -72.31
N ARG A 21 -23.27 1.19 -73.05
CA ARG A 21 -22.69 -0.14 -72.80
C ARG A 21 -21.27 -0.08 -72.21
N GLY A 22 -20.81 1.12 -71.84
CA GLY A 22 -19.47 1.38 -71.33
C GLY A 22 -18.40 1.40 -72.42
N VAL A 23 -17.16 1.65 -71.97
CA VAL A 23 -15.94 1.50 -72.77
C VAL A 23 -15.28 0.20 -72.35
N VAL A 24 -14.96 -0.69 -73.29
CA VAL A 24 -14.13 -1.88 -73.04
C VAL A 24 -12.79 -1.68 -73.72
N VAL A 25 -11.72 -1.58 -72.94
CA VAL A 25 -10.34 -1.47 -73.43
C VAL A 25 -9.56 -2.66 -72.90
N THR A 26 -9.05 -3.51 -73.79
CA THR A 26 -8.20 -4.65 -73.42
C THR A 26 -6.73 -4.26 -73.27
N GLY A 27 -6.36 -3.06 -73.72
CA GLY A 27 -5.03 -2.47 -73.62
C GLY A 27 -4.96 -1.35 -72.58
N ILE A 28 -4.01 -0.43 -72.77
CA ILE A 28 -3.75 0.68 -71.85
C ILE A 28 -4.75 1.82 -72.09
N VAL A 29 -5.26 2.39 -71.01
CA VAL A 29 -5.97 3.68 -71.01
C VAL A 29 -5.02 4.74 -70.44
N THR A 30 -4.66 5.73 -71.25
CA THR A 30 -3.88 6.89 -70.80
C THR A 30 -4.80 8.11 -70.81
N ALA A 31 -5.09 8.66 -69.63
CA ALA A 31 -5.95 9.83 -69.47
C ALA A 31 -5.27 10.85 -68.55
N THR A 32 -5.44 12.14 -68.85
CA THR A 32 -4.97 13.23 -67.97
C THR A 32 -5.74 13.28 -66.65
N THR A 33 -7.02 12.89 -66.67
CA THR A 33 -7.89 12.83 -65.48
C THR A 33 -8.93 11.73 -65.67
N GLY A 34 -9.11 10.88 -64.66
CA GLY A 34 -10.22 9.93 -64.57
C GLY A 34 -11.17 10.35 -63.45
N ASN A 35 -12.43 10.61 -63.78
CA ASN A 35 -13.49 10.85 -62.79
C ASN A 35 -14.44 9.64 -62.80
N ILE A 36 -14.42 8.85 -61.73
CA ILE A 36 -15.30 7.68 -61.55
C ILE A 36 -16.34 8.07 -60.50
N THR A 37 -17.60 8.18 -60.91
CA THR A 37 -18.70 8.59 -60.02
C THR A 37 -19.33 7.44 -59.25
N GLY A 38 -19.04 6.20 -59.64
CA GLY A 38 -19.41 4.97 -58.94
C GLY A 38 -18.20 4.28 -58.32
N ASP A 39 -18.26 2.96 -58.19
CA ASP A 39 -17.17 2.17 -57.60
C ASP A 39 -16.01 1.99 -58.58
N LEU A 40 -14.79 2.11 -58.07
CA LEU A 40 -13.58 1.67 -58.75
C LEU A 40 -13.16 0.30 -58.20
N THR A 41 -13.22 -0.73 -59.03
CA THR A 41 -12.67 -2.05 -58.71
C THR A 41 -11.38 -2.27 -59.48
N VAL A 42 -10.31 -2.61 -58.78
CA VAL A 42 -9.02 -2.96 -59.37
C VAL A 42 -8.70 -4.39 -58.94
N ALA A 43 -8.65 -5.32 -59.90
CA ALA A 43 -8.32 -6.73 -59.61
C ALA A 43 -6.82 -6.93 -59.34
N GLY A 44 -5.99 -6.03 -59.85
CA GLY A 44 -4.55 -5.98 -59.60
C GLY A 44 -4.16 -5.07 -58.44
N SER A 45 -2.88 -4.71 -58.37
CA SER A 45 -2.37 -3.72 -57.42
C SER A 45 -2.52 -2.30 -57.98
N VAL A 46 -2.75 -1.34 -57.09
CA VAL A 46 -2.50 0.08 -57.37
C VAL A 46 -1.12 0.40 -56.77
N THR A 47 -0.16 0.80 -57.60
CA THR A 47 1.24 0.91 -57.13
C THR A 47 1.55 2.29 -56.56
N TYR A 48 2.59 2.37 -55.73
CA TYR A 48 3.05 3.61 -55.08
C TYR A 48 3.49 4.70 -56.08
N GLU A 49 3.97 4.31 -57.27
CA GLU A 49 4.29 5.28 -58.33
C GLU A 49 3.03 6.00 -58.83
N ASP A 50 1.87 5.35 -58.77
CA ASP A 50 0.61 5.85 -59.30
C ASP A 50 -0.21 6.68 -58.30
N VAL A 51 0.06 6.57 -57.00
CA VAL A 51 -0.75 7.21 -55.94
C VAL A 51 0.13 8.04 -55.01
N THR A 52 0.15 9.35 -55.25
CA THR A 52 0.87 10.31 -54.41
C THR A 52 0.10 10.69 -53.14
N ASN A 53 -1.23 10.59 -53.14
CA ASN A 53 -2.09 10.84 -51.99
C ASN A 53 -3.37 10.00 -52.03
N VAL A 54 -3.91 9.71 -50.85
CA VAL A 54 -5.26 9.15 -50.70
C VAL A 54 -6.06 10.11 -49.82
N ASN A 55 -7.01 10.82 -50.43
CA ASN A 55 -7.97 11.65 -49.70
C ASN A 55 -9.28 10.87 -49.53
N SER A 56 -9.35 10.04 -48.49
CA SER A 56 -10.54 9.27 -48.18
C SER A 56 -11.46 10.05 -47.25
N VAL A 57 -12.74 10.19 -47.62
CA VAL A 57 -13.79 10.68 -46.71
C VAL A 57 -14.16 9.62 -45.67
N GLY A 58 -13.94 8.34 -46.00
CA GLY A 58 -14.26 7.17 -45.18
C GLY A 58 -13.02 6.42 -44.68
N ILE A 59 -13.21 5.14 -44.38
CA ILE A 59 -12.18 4.27 -43.78
C ILE A 59 -11.17 3.83 -44.84
N ILE A 60 -9.88 3.89 -44.49
CA ILE A 60 -8.82 3.23 -45.23
C ILE A 60 -8.57 1.86 -44.57
N THR A 61 -8.65 0.78 -45.35
CA THR A 61 -8.38 -0.58 -44.88
C THR A 61 -7.20 -1.18 -45.64
N ALA A 62 -6.39 -2.00 -44.96
CA ALA A 62 -5.32 -2.79 -45.56
C ALA A 62 -5.51 -4.24 -45.14
N GLN A 63 -5.31 -5.19 -46.06
CA GLN A 63 -5.47 -6.63 -45.75
C GLN A 63 -4.35 -7.18 -44.86
N SER A 64 -3.17 -6.52 -44.87
CA SER A 64 -2.01 -6.89 -44.06
C SER A 64 -1.59 -5.71 -43.18
N TYR A 65 -0.49 -5.04 -43.51
CA TYR A 65 0.07 -3.95 -42.72
C TYR A 65 -0.14 -2.61 -43.41
N VAL A 66 -0.24 -1.56 -42.60
CA VAL A 66 -0.01 -0.18 -43.03
C VAL A 66 1.43 0.16 -42.64
N SER A 67 2.28 0.42 -43.63
CA SER A 67 3.66 0.85 -43.38
C SER A 67 3.67 2.34 -43.05
N ILE A 68 4.17 2.70 -41.88
CA ILE A 68 4.26 4.09 -41.41
C ILE A 68 5.73 4.39 -41.15
N ALA A 69 6.24 5.44 -41.77
CA ALA A 69 7.65 5.80 -41.67
C ALA A 69 8.02 6.43 -40.32
N ASP A 70 7.14 7.27 -39.76
CA ASP A 70 7.38 7.93 -38.47
C ASP A 70 6.10 8.13 -37.66
N SER A 71 5.05 8.74 -38.21
CA SER A 71 3.96 9.23 -37.37
C SER A 71 2.55 8.97 -37.89
N ILE A 72 1.63 8.85 -36.95
CA ILE A 72 0.19 9.03 -37.14
C ILE A 72 -0.18 10.33 -36.42
N VAL A 73 -0.71 11.29 -37.17
CA VAL A 73 -1.02 12.65 -36.69
C VAL A 73 -2.50 12.98 -36.87
N HIS A 74 -3.00 13.96 -36.11
CA HIS A 74 -4.33 14.49 -36.32
C HIS A 74 -4.30 15.65 -37.33
N THR A 75 -5.25 15.69 -38.28
CA THR A 75 -5.26 16.75 -39.29
C THR A 75 -5.55 18.12 -38.66
N GLY A 76 -4.66 19.08 -38.86
CA GLY A 76 -4.78 20.43 -38.30
C GLY A 76 -4.21 20.59 -36.89
N ASP A 77 -3.74 19.51 -36.27
CA ASP A 77 -2.99 19.53 -35.02
C ASP A 77 -1.56 19.02 -35.32
N THR A 78 -0.60 19.93 -35.25
CA THR A 78 0.79 19.66 -35.61
C THR A 78 1.63 19.15 -34.45
N ASP A 79 1.06 19.03 -33.25
CA ASP A 79 1.82 18.84 -32.02
C ASP A 79 1.33 17.65 -31.16
N THR A 80 0.34 16.91 -31.68
CA THR A 80 -0.14 15.63 -31.12
C THR A 80 0.06 14.48 -32.10
N ALA A 81 0.78 13.42 -31.67
CA ALA A 81 1.12 12.29 -32.54
C ALA A 81 1.35 10.97 -31.79
N LEU A 82 1.16 9.86 -32.50
CA LEU A 82 1.83 8.58 -32.20
C LEU A 82 3.04 8.47 -33.11
N ARG A 83 4.24 8.20 -32.57
CA ARG A 83 5.47 8.19 -33.38
C ARG A 83 6.34 6.94 -33.21
N PHE A 84 7.17 6.72 -34.22
CA PHE A 84 8.19 5.69 -34.34
C PHE A 84 9.57 6.35 -34.58
N PRO A 85 10.05 7.18 -33.63
CA PRO A 85 11.15 8.12 -33.87
C PRO A 85 12.55 7.47 -33.98
N TYR A 86 12.68 6.22 -33.54
CA TYR A 86 13.92 5.43 -33.61
C TYR A 86 13.56 3.95 -33.81
N ASP A 87 14.56 3.15 -34.16
CA ASP A 87 14.41 1.69 -34.22
C ASP A 87 13.87 1.16 -32.89
N ASP A 88 12.83 0.32 -32.99
CA ASP A 88 12.15 -0.35 -31.88
C ASP A 88 11.66 0.61 -30.76
N THR A 89 11.48 1.91 -31.06
CA THR A 89 10.98 2.90 -30.11
C THR A 89 9.62 3.43 -30.52
N PHE A 90 8.70 3.51 -29.57
CA PHE A 90 7.32 3.96 -29.77
C PHE A 90 6.99 5.08 -28.78
N THR A 91 6.39 6.17 -29.25
CA THR A 91 6.09 7.34 -28.40
C THR A 91 4.69 7.92 -28.62
N VAL A 92 4.21 8.63 -27.60
CA VAL A 92 3.01 9.47 -27.64
C VAL A 92 3.43 10.90 -27.32
N GLU A 93 3.05 11.84 -28.19
CA GLU A 93 3.33 13.27 -28.06
C GLU A 93 2.03 14.07 -27.97
N THR A 94 2.03 15.12 -27.15
CA THR A 94 0.94 16.10 -27.02
C THR A 94 1.54 17.48 -26.78
N ALA A 95 0.95 18.55 -27.33
CA ALA A 95 1.47 19.91 -27.19
C ALA A 95 2.97 20.02 -27.57
N GLY A 96 3.39 19.21 -28.55
CA GLY A 96 4.75 19.17 -29.10
C GLY A 96 5.79 18.53 -28.18
N SER A 97 5.35 17.86 -27.11
CA SER A 97 6.21 17.19 -26.14
C SER A 97 5.88 15.71 -26.02
N GLU A 98 6.90 14.88 -25.90
CA GLU A 98 6.75 13.46 -25.58
C GLU A 98 6.26 13.27 -24.15
N ILE A 99 5.14 12.57 -24.00
CA ILE A 99 4.52 12.28 -22.71
C ILE A 99 4.64 10.80 -22.30
N LEU A 100 4.75 9.89 -23.28
CA LEU A 100 4.94 8.46 -23.06
C LEU A 100 5.91 7.91 -24.09
N ARG A 101 6.80 7.01 -23.66
CA ARG A 101 7.73 6.29 -24.53
C ARG A 101 7.86 4.83 -24.12
N VAL A 102 8.01 3.96 -25.10
CA VAL A 102 8.56 2.60 -24.94
C VAL A 102 9.86 2.53 -25.74
N THR A 103 10.97 2.24 -25.08
CA THR A 103 12.29 2.11 -25.69
C THR A 103 12.51 0.71 -26.27
N SER A 104 13.54 0.57 -27.12
CA SER A 104 13.95 -0.71 -27.73
C SER A 104 14.32 -1.82 -26.74
N ASP A 105 14.76 -1.47 -25.53
CA ASP A 105 15.03 -2.41 -24.44
C ASP A 105 13.81 -2.67 -23.53
N GLY A 106 12.62 -2.23 -23.98
CA GLY A 106 11.32 -2.49 -23.36
C GLY A 106 11.11 -1.73 -22.05
N LYS A 107 11.67 -0.53 -21.91
CA LYS A 107 11.39 0.36 -20.76
C LYS A 107 10.32 1.36 -21.13
N VAL A 108 9.47 1.69 -20.16
CA VAL A 108 8.39 2.66 -20.31
C VAL A 108 8.75 3.94 -19.57
N GLY A 109 8.70 5.07 -20.26
CA GLY A 109 8.80 6.41 -19.68
C GLY A 109 7.45 7.11 -19.70
N ILE A 110 7.10 7.80 -18.63
CA ILE A 110 5.97 8.74 -18.54
C ILE A 110 6.52 10.07 -18.02
N GLY A 111 6.36 11.13 -18.80
CA GLY A 111 6.93 12.45 -18.50
C GLY A 111 8.46 12.51 -18.54
N THR A 112 9.10 11.56 -19.23
CA THR A 112 10.55 11.55 -19.46
C THR A 112 10.88 10.88 -20.79
N THR A 113 11.84 11.46 -21.52
CA THR A 113 12.33 10.92 -22.80
C THR A 113 13.53 9.99 -22.66
N ASN A 114 14.08 9.88 -21.46
CA ASN A 114 15.21 9.01 -21.16
C ASN A 114 14.91 8.20 -19.88
N PRO A 115 14.10 7.12 -20.00
CA PRO A 115 13.84 6.21 -18.89
C PRO A 115 15.15 5.70 -18.30
N GLY A 116 15.27 5.76 -16.97
CA GLY A 116 16.48 5.31 -16.27
C GLY A 116 16.84 3.85 -16.57
N SER A 117 18.13 3.54 -16.52
CA SER A 117 18.63 2.25 -16.99
C SER A 117 18.28 1.06 -16.10
N SER A 118 17.95 1.28 -14.83
CA SER A 118 17.83 0.25 -13.79
C SER A 118 16.39 -0.26 -13.55
N TYR A 119 15.39 0.30 -14.21
CA TYR A 119 13.98 -0.06 -13.99
C TYR A 119 13.21 -0.10 -15.31
N LYS A 120 12.08 -0.82 -15.29
CA LYS A 120 11.22 -1.00 -16.47
C LYS A 120 10.17 0.09 -16.65
N LEU A 121 9.84 0.84 -15.59
CA LEU A 121 8.91 1.96 -15.62
C LEU A 121 9.54 3.18 -14.93
N ASP A 122 9.59 4.32 -15.63
CA ASP A 122 10.08 5.62 -15.15
C ASP A 122 8.95 6.64 -15.24
N VAL A 123 8.50 7.19 -14.11
CA VAL A 123 7.44 8.20 -14.08
C VAL A 123 8.01 9.47 -13.47
N ARG A 124 8.05 10.55 -14.25
CA ARG A 124 8.62 11.84 -13.83
C ARG A 124 7.66 12.99 -14.09
N ASN A 125 7.82 14.03 -13.30
CA ASN A 125 7.17 15.31 -13.47
C ASN A 125 8.18 16.43 -13.11
N THR A 126 8.23 17.50 -13.90
CA THR A 126 9.05 18.68 -13.63
C THR A 126 8.19 19.80 -13.06
N GLY A 127 8.38 20.14 -11.79
CA GLY A 127 7.69 21.28 -11.13
C GLY A 127 6.61 20.92 -10.10
N SER A 128 6.39 19.63 -9.81
CA SER A 128 5.49 19.15 -8.76
C SER A 128 5.88 17.74 -8.31
N SER A 129 5.24 17.23 -7.25
CA SER A 129 5.39 15.83 -6.85
C SER A 129 4.98 14.89 -7.99
N SER A 130 5.80 13.87 -8.24
CA SER A 130 5.42 12.74 -9.10
C SER A 130 4.64 11.76 -8.24
N ILE A 131 3.31 11.70 -8.40
CA ILE A 131 2.45 10.77 -7.67
C ILE A 131 2.01 9.68 -8.64
N VAL A 132 2.34 8.43 -8.33
CA VAL A 132 1.76 7.26 -9.00
C VAL A 132 0.58 6.79 -8.16
N ALA A 133 -0.64 7.05 -8.63
CA ALA A 133 -1.85 6.61 -7.95
C ALA A 133 -2.19 5.15 -8.33
N ILE A 134 -2.38 4.30 -7.32
CA ILE A 134 -2.89 2.94 -7.48
C ILE A 134 -4.20 2.89 -6.69
N GLY A 135 -5.36 2.88 -7.37
CA GLY A 135 -6.66 3.05 -6.72
C GLY A 135 -7.84 2.72 -7.66
N GLN A 136 -9.00 2.36 -7.08
CA GLN A 136 -10.28 2.30 -7.80
C GLN A 136 -11.18 3.46 -7.35
N SER A 137 -11.68 4.24 -8.32
CA SER A 137 -12.36 5.54 -8.18
C SER A 137 -11.45 6.71 -7.77
N ARG A 138 -11.63 7.87 -8.42
CA ARG A 138 -10.70 9.00 -8.32
C ARG A 138 -10.66 9.70 -6.95
N ASN A 139 -11.53 9.42 -5.97
CA ASN A 139 -11.66 10.29 -4.78
C ASN A 139 -12.32 9.70 -3.50
N SER A 140 -12.63 8.40 -3.37
CA SER A 140 -13.21 7.92 -2.09
C SER A 140 -13.01 6.44 -1.83
N LEU A 141 -12.48 6.13 -0.63
CA LEU A 141 -12.41 4.78 -0.08
C LEU A 141 -13.80 4.13 0.06
N ALA A 142 -14.86 4.95 0.18
CA ALA A 142 -16.24 4.48 0.30
C ALA A 142 -16.82 3.88 -1.00
N GLY A 143 -16.15 4.09 -2.15
CA GLY A 143 -16.57 3.55 -3.44
C GLY A 143 -15.97 2.18 -3.78
N MET A 144 -15.09 1.62 -2.96
CA MET A 144 -14.48 0.31 -3.20
C MET A 144 -15.45 -0.81 -2.85
N SER A 145 -15.62 -1.78 -3.75
CA SER A 145 -16.28 -3.05 -3.44
C SER A 145 -15.61 -3.75 -2.25
N THR A 146 -16.37 -4.58 -1.53
CA THR A 146 -15.79 -5.53 -0.57
C THR A 146 -14.77 -6.42 -1.28
N ASP A 147 -13.72 -6.84 -0.57
CA ASP A 147 -12.61 -7.67 -1.09
C ASP A 147 -11.83 -7.09 -2.28
N SER A 148 -11.61 -5.77 -2.30
CA SER A 148 -10.79 -5.09 -3.32
C SER A 148 -9.46 -4.58 -2.76
N SER A 149 -8.35 -4.76 -3.48
CA SER A 149 -7.00 -4.31 -3.08
C SER A 149 -6.35 -3.39 -4.12
N CYS A 150 -5.51 -2.46 -3.66
CA CYS A 150 -4.64 -1.63 -4.48
C CYS A 150 -3.23 -1.68 -3.87
N SER A 151 -2.27 -2.34 -4.53
CA SER A 151 -0.95 -2.65 -3.94
C SER A 151 0.20 -2.49 -4.94
N LEU A 152 1.38 -2.09 -4.46
CA LEU A 152 2.66 -2.23 -5.17
C LEU A 152 3.33 -3.55 -4.75
N VAL A 153 3.42 -4.52 -5.66
CA VAL A 153 3.92 -5.86 -5.37
C VAL A 153 5.34 -6.02 -5.93
N PHE A 154 6.30 -6.42 -5.10
CA PHE A 154 7.63 -6.85 -5.54
C PHE A 154 7.63 -8.35 -5.85
N GLN A 155 8.36 -8.77 -6.89
CA GLN A 155 8.39 -10.15 -7.36
C GLN A 155 8.70 -11.12 -6.20
N GLY A 156 7.82 -12.11 -5.99
CA GLY A 156 7.95 -13.09 -4.90
C GLY A 156 7.18 -12.79 -3.61
N SER A 157 6.46 -11.66 -3.49
CA SER A 157 5.60 -11.33 -2.33
C SER A 157 6.33 -11.12 -0.98
N ASN A 158 7.65 -10.98 -1.00
CA ASN A 158 8.50 -10.89 0.20
C ASN A 158 8.69 -9.47 0.76
N ALA A 159 7.89 -8.47 0.37
CA ALA A 159 7.91 -7.14 0.96
C ALA A 159 6.62 -6.39 0.58
N GLU A 160 5.85 -5.95 1.57
CA GLU A 160 4.64 -5.15 1.42
C GLU A 160 4.77 -3.82 2.18
N PHE A 161 4.39 -2.73 1.51
CA PHE A 161 4.09 -1.44 2.08
C PHE A 161 2.73 -1.01 1.51
N GLY A 162 1.65 -1.17 2.29
CA GLY A 162 0.29 -1.03 1.75
C GLY A 162 -0.84 -1.12 2.78
N VAL A 163 -2.08 -1.01 2.28
CA VAL A 163 -3.32 -1.16 3.06
C VAL A 163 -3.99 -2.48 2.69
N TYR A 164 -4.26 -3.33 3.67
CA TYR A 164 -4.96 -4.62 3.52
C TYR A 164 -6.41 -4.50 3.98
N LYS A 165 -7.33 -5.25 3.36
CA LYS A 165 -8.71 -5.42 3.81
C LYS A 165 -8.95 -6.89 4.08
N ASP A 166 -9.36 -7.26 5.29
CA ASP A 166 -9.64 -8.64 5.63
C ASP A 166 -11.01 -9.11 5.09
N ALA A 167 -11.27 -10.42 5.17
CA ALA A 167 -12.51 -11.05 4.71
C ALA A 167 -13.76 -10.60 5.50
N THR A 168 -13.58 -9.86 6.60
CA THR A 168 -14.66 -9.26 7.39
C THR A 168 -14.88 -7.78 7.05
N GLY A 169 -14.05 -7.23 6.15
CA GLY A 169 -14.15 -5.87 5.65
C GLY A 169 -13.34 -4.83 6.42
N ASN A 170 -12.50 -5.24 7.39
CA ASN A 170 -11.67 -4.32 8.17
C ASN A 170 -10.37 -3.99 7.46
N TYR A 171 -9.89 -2.76 7.61
CA TYR A 171 -8.64 -2.30 7.02
C TYR A 171 -7.47 -2.41 7.99
N ASP A 172 -6.28 -2.76 7.48
CA ASP A 172 -5.02 -2.82 8.21
C ASP A 172 -3.90 -2.14 7.41
N TYR A 173 -2.96 -1.50 8.09
CA TYR A 173 -1.79 -0.86 7.48
C TYR A 173 -0.57 -1.77 7.66
N ARG A 174 -0.04 -2.30 6.56
CA ARG A 174 1.02 -3.32 6.58
C ARG A 174 2.39 -2.75 6.22
N MET A 175 3.36 -3.08 7.06
CA MET A 175 4.80 -2.88 6.83
C MET A 175 5.52 -4.20 7.15
N GLY A 176 5.67 -5.10 6.17
CA GLY A 176 6.19 -6.47 6.40
C GLY A 176 5.93 -7.45 5.26
N THR A 177 5.89 -8.77 5.53
CA THR A 177 5.56 -9.80 4.51
C THR A 177 4.59 -10.85 5.04
N TRP A 178 3.81 -11.44 4.13
CA TRP A 178 3.08 -12.67 4.37
C TRP A 178 3.78 -13.79 3.58
N THR A 179 4.57 -14.62 4.26
CA THR A 179 4.77 -16.07 4.06
C THR A 179 6.18 -16.51 4.49
N GLY A 180 6.23 -17.32 5.55
CA GLY A 180 7.20 -18.41 5.76
C GLY A 180 8.69 -18.09 6.04
N GLY A 181 9.18 -16.87 5.81
CA GLY A 181 10.57 -16.49 6.07
C GLY A 181 10.72 -15.20 6.89
N ASP A 182 11.68 -15.18 7.82
CA ASP A 182 11.92 -14.06 8.75
C ASP A 182 12.29 -12.75 8.01
N ILE A 183 11.38 -11.78 7.96
CA ILE A 183 11.67 -10.39 7.54
C ILE A 183 11.08 -9.43 8.58
N PRO A 184 11.86 -9.02 9.59
CA PRO A 184 11.36 -8.16 10.65
C PRO A 184 11.15 -6.71 10.19
N LEU A 185 10.25 -5.98 10.85
CA LEU A 185 10.22 -4.52 10.78
C LEU A 185 11.37 -3.96 11.62
N VAL A 186 12.29 -3.24 10.96
CA VAL A 186 13.52 -2.74 11.58
C VAL A 186 13.64 -1.23 11.45
N PHE A 187 13.87 -0.55 12.58
CA PHE A 187 14.24 0.86 12.61
C PHE A 187 15.76 0.98 12.79
N ASN A 188 16.43 1.54 11.78
CA ASN A 188 17.88 1.73 11.77
C ASN A 188 18.26 3.18 12.09
N SER A 189 19.44 3.36 12.68
CA SER A 189 20.13 4.66 12.73
C SER A 189 21.35 4.64 11.79
N GLY A 190 22.15 5.72 11.79
CA GLY A 190 23.35 5.85 10.95
C GLY A 190 24.22 4.58 10.92
N ASN A 191 24.81 4.30 9.76
CA ASN A 191 25.57 3.07 9.48
C ASN A 191 24.77 1.76 9.58
N ARG A 192 23.46 1.79 9.35
CA ARG A 192 22.57 0.60 9.36
C ARG A 192 22.58 -0.13 10.72
N GLN A 193 22.81 0.61 11.81
CA GLN A 193 22.68 0.04 13.15
C GLN A 193 21.21 -0.09 13.51
N GLU A 194 20.74 -1.32 13.67
CA GLU A 194 19.42 -1.62 14.19
C GLU A 194 19.25 -1.03 15.61
N ARG A 195 18.13 -0.33 15.83
CA ARG A 195 17.78 0.27 17.12
C ARG A 195 16.55 -0.39 17.73
N MET A 196 15.59 -0.79 16.90
CA MET A 196 14.38 -1.48 17.30
C MET A 196 13.96 -2.48 16.22
N ARG A 197 13.53 -3.67 16.64
CA ARG A 197 13.03 -4.75 15.78
C ARG A 197 11.73 -5.30 16.35
N ILE A 198 10.75 -5.57 15.49
CA ILE A 198 9.67 -6.53 15.81
C ILE A 198 10.04 -7.87 15.19
N ASN A 199 10.27 -8.89 16.01
CA ASN A 199 10.66 -10.23 15.55
C ASN A 199 9.44 -11.06 15.10
N THR A 200 9.71 -12.25 14.55
CA THR A 200 8.67 -13.16 14.04
C THR A 200 7.83 -13.84 15.12
N LYS A 201 8.17 -13.64 16.39
CA LYS A 201 7.35 -14.01 17.55
C LYS A 201 6.58 -12.81 18.11
N GLY A 202 6.53 -11.67 17.40
CA GLY A 202 5.87 -10.44 17.83
C GLY A 202 6.63 -9.64 18.89
N GLY A 203 7.80 -10.11 19.33
CA GLY A 203 8.59 -9.44 20.36
C GLY A 203 9.30 -8.19 19.85
N ILE A 204 9.27 -7.12 20.66
CA ILE A 204 10.05 -5.91 20.42
C ILE A 204 11.46 -6.13 21.00
N LEU A 205 12.49 -6.16 20.15
CA LEU A 205 13.88 -6.10 20.59
C LEU A 205 14.41 -4.68 20.47
N LEU A 206 14.97 -4.15 21.55
CA LEU A 206 15.73 -2.90 21.57
C LEU A 206 17.22 -3.25 21.54
N SER A 207 17.87 -2.98 20.41
CA SER A 207 19.21 -3.52 20.16
C SER A 207 20.32 -2.76 20.87
N ASN A 208 20.08 -1.55 21.42
CA ASN A 208 21.05 -0.73 22.18
C ASN A 208 20.38 0.43 22.96
N GLY A 209 19.25 0.22 23.64
CA GLY A 209 18.55 1.25 24.43
C GLY A 209 17.98 0.72 25.74
N ILE A 210 17.77 1.61 26.72
CA ILE A 210 17.07 1.30 27.97
C ILE A 210 15.58 1.09 27.65
N LEU A 211 14.99 -0.02 28.12
CA LEU A 211 13.53 -0.14 28.19
C LEU A 211 13.05 0.82 29.29
N VAL A 212 12.42 1.92 28.91
CA VAL A 212 11.81 2.87 29.86
C VAL A 212 10.33 2.50 29.97
N GLU A 213 9.93 1.97 31.13
CA GLU A 213 8.53 1.71 31.44
C GLU A 213 7.90 2.93 32.13
N HIS A 214 6.64 3.20 31.81
CA HIS A 214 5.85 4.25 32.45
C HIS A 214 5.52 3.86 33.90
N CYS A 215 5.68 4.81 34.85
CA CYS A 215 5.24 4.65 36.23
C CYS A 215 4.00 5.52 36.48
N LYS A 216 2.88 4.89 36.87
CA LYS A 216 1.67 5.60 37.25
C LYS A 216 1.81 6.16 38.66
N ILE A 217 1.78 7.49 38.78
CA ILE A 217 1.81 8.16 40.08
C ILE A 217 0.38 8.38 40.57
N VAL A 218 0.10 7.87 41.78
CA VAL A 218 -1.18 7.99 42.48
C VAL A 218 -0.99 8.89 43.71
N SER A 219 -1.90 9.83 43.93
CA SER A 219 -1.87 10.77 45.06
C SER A 219 -3.00 10.55 46.06
N THR A 220 -3.87 9.57 45.80
CA THR A 220 -4.93 9.12 46.70
C THR A 220 -4.52 7.80 47.33
N ALA A 221 -4.74 7.64 48.62
CA ALA A 221 -4.41 6.40 49.32
C ALA A 221 -5.20 5.22 48.71
N TRP A 222 -4.50 4.13 48.41
CA TRP A 222 -5.15 2.88 48.02
C TRP A 222 -5.97 2.31 49.18
N SER A 223 -7.23 1.96 48.92
CA SER A 223 -8.18 1.45 49.91
C SER A 223 -9.39 0.71 49.30
N THR A 224 -9.19 -0.57 48.95
CA THR A 224 -10.24 -1.60 48.76
C THR A 224 -11.34 -1.36 47.71
N THR A 225 -11.16 -0.48 46.72
CA THR A 225 -12.01 -0.53 45.51
C THR A 225 -11.25 -0.07 44.26
N ASN A 226 -10.95 -1.03 43.36
CA ASN A 226 -10.35 -0.83 42.03
C ASN A 226 -9.01 -0.06 42.02
N ASP A 227 -8.09 -0.40 42.93
CA ASP A 227 -6.92 0.44 43.22
C ASP A 227 -5.84 0.44 42.11
N ILE A 228 -5.66 -0.67 41.36
CA ILE A 228 -4.60 -0.79 40.34
C ILE A 228 -5.19 -1.26 39.01
N ASN A 229 -5.22 -0.38 38.01
CA ASN A 229 -5.61 -0.71 36.65
C ASN A 229 -4.37 -0.74 35.72
N LEU A 230 -4.02 -1.92 35.19
CA LEU A 230 -2.83 -2.14 34.36
C LEU A 230 -2.89 -1.46 32.97
N ASP A 231 -4.02 -0.86 32.58
CA ASP A 231 -4.07 0.04 31.42
C ASP A 231 -3.12 1.25 31.59
N ASP A 232 -2.79 1.60 32.84
CA ASP A 232 -1.85 2.68 33.20
C ASP A 232 -0.36 2.25 33.20
N GLY A 233 -0.07 0.97 32.95
CA GLY A 233 1.27 0.36 33.03
C GLY A 233 1.39 -0.66 34.17
N ASN A 234 2.58 -1.24 34.37
CA ASN A 234 2.79 -2.26 35.42
C ASN A 234 3.52 -1.72 36.66
N VAL A 235 4.00 -0.47 36.65
CA VAL A 235 4.68 0.17 37.78
C VAL A 235 3.83 1.29 38.33
N PHE A 236 3.56 1.25 39.64
CA PHE A 236 2.77 2.27 40.33
C PHE A 236 3.54 2.85 41.50
N LEU A 237 3.40 4.15 41.69
CA LEU A 237 3.89 4.88 42.86
C LEU A 237 2.72 5.61 43.52
N ASN A 238 2.26 5.11 44.66
CA ASN A 238 1.35 5.83 45.53
C ASN A 238 2.13 6.72 46.50
N THR A 239 1.95 8.03 46.34
CA THR A 239 2.58 9.07 47.15
C THR A 239 1.76 9.42 48.40
N ALA A 240 0.50 8.99 48.47
CA ALA A 240 -0.29 9.04 49.70
C ALA A 240 -0.04 7.79 50.54
N ASN A 241 -0.04 7.95 51.86
CA ASN A 241 0.16 6.81 52.75
C ASN A 241 -0.94 5.77 52.54
N LEU A 242 -0.54 4.50 52.44
CA LEU A 242 -1.44 3.37 52.28
C LEU A 242 -2.53 3.39 53.36
N GLY A 243 -3.80 3.23 52.96
CA GLY A 243 -4.93 3.28 53.88
C GLY A 243 -5.23 1.92 54.49
N GLY A 244 -5.45 1.88 55.80
CA GLY A 244 -5.97 0.70 56.52
C GLY A 244 -4.90 -0.22 57.11
N THR A 245 -5.35 -1.39 57.57
CA THR A 245 -4.50 -2.46 58.12
C THR A 245 -4.72 -3.75 57.35
N GLY A 246 -3.66 -4.33 56.77
CA GLY A 246 -3.79 -5.51 55.90
C GLY A 246 -4.67 -5.21 54.67
N THR A 247 -4.25 -4.23 53.89
CA THR A 247 -4.98 -3.74 52.73
C THR A 247 -4.99 -4.78 51.61
N THR A 248 -6.16 -5.01 51.02
CA THR A 248 -6.29 -5.79 49.79
C THR A 248 -6.31 -4.86 48.59
N ILE A 249 -5.44 -5.13 47.61
CA ILE A 249 -5.36 -4.36 46.37
C ILE A 249 -5.99 -5.15 45.23
N ASP A 250 -6.93 -4.56 44.52
CA ASP A 250 -7.44 -5.17 43.29
C ASP A 250 -6.55 -4.81 42.10
N ILE A 251 -6.04 -5.83 41.41
CA ILE A 251 -5.32 -5.70 40.15
C ILE A 251 -6.28 -6.01 39.00
N THR A 252 -6.53 -5.02 38.16
CA THR A 252 -7.52 -5.09 37.08
C THR A 252 -7.00 -4.46 35.77
N SER A 253 -7.82 -4.53 34.73
CA SER A 253 -7.68 -3.81 33.45
C SER A 253 -9.07 -3.46 32.94
N SER A 254 -9.20 -2.56 31.95
CA SER A 254 -10.54 -2.19 31.43
C SER A 254 -11.33 -3.38 30.88
N ASN A 255 -10.64 -4.39 30.32
CA ASN A 255 -11.27 -5.61 29.81
C ASN A 255 -11.23 -6.78 30.82
N GLY A 256 -10.50 -6.61 31.93
CA GLY A 256 -10.17 -7.63 32.90
C GLY A 256 -8.99 -8.51 32.47
N LEU A 257 -8.10 -8.86 33.42
CA LEU A 257 -6.91 -9.69 33.15
C LEU A 257 -7.24 -11.08 32.58
N ASN A 258 -8.46 -11.58 32.80
CA ASN A 258 -8.88 -12.84 32.20
C ASN A 258 -9.10 -12.73 30.67
N VAL A 259 -9.30 -11.52 30.15
CA VAL A 259 -9.43 -11.29 28.70
C VAL A 259 -8.08 -10.90 28.13
N ASP A 260 -7.35 -10.02 28.82
CA ASP A 260 -6.11 -9.44 28.27
C ASP A 260 -4.90 -10.38 28.29
N LEU A 261 -4.89 -11.42 29.15
CA LEU A 261 -3.82 -12.41 29.20
C LEU A 261 -4.27 -13.74 28.57
N GLU A 262 -3.43 -14.33 27.72
CA GLU A 262 -3.58 -15.71 27.27
C GLU A 262 -3.04 -16.70 28.33
N THR A 263 -3.41 -17.98 28.23
CA THR A 263 -2.85 -19.00 29.13
C THR A 263 -1.37 -19.19 28.84
N GLY A 264 -0.51 -19.00 29.85
CA GLY A 264 0.95 -18.99 29.71
C GLY A 264 1.57 -17.60 29.81
N ASP A 265 0.77 -16.54 29.67
CA ASP A 265 1.26 -15.17 29.83
C ASP A 265 1.49 -14.83 31.30
N MET A 266 2.46 -13.94 31.51
CA MET A 266 2.76 -13.34 32.82
C MET A 266 2.74 -11.81 32.68
N THR A 267 2.11 -11.14 33.65
CA THR A 267 2.39 -9.74 33.94
C THR A 267 3.10 -9.61 35.28
N SER A 268 4.10 -8.72 35.35
CA SER A 268 4.86 -8.43 36.56
C SER A 268 4.52 -7.03 37.04
N VAL A 269 3.74 -6.94 38.12
CA VAL A 269 3.25 -5.67 38.66
C VAL A 269 4.13 -5.24 39.83
N THR A 270 4.61 -4.00 39.79
CA THR A 270 5.38 -3.38 40.89
C THR A 270 4.57 -2.25 41.51
N LEU A 271 4.24 -2.39 42.78
CA LEU A 271 3.54 -1.38 43.56
C LEU A 271 4.50 -0.76 44.56
N ILE A 272 4.65 0.56 44.53
CA ILE A 272 5.43 1.34 45.48
C ILE A 272 4.44 2.21 46.23
N THR A 273 4.37 2.12 47.55
CA THR A 273 3.40 2.91 48.33
C THR A 273 4.07 3.60 49.49
N ALA A 274 3.75 4.88 49.70
CA ALA A 274 4.11 5.56 50.90
C ALA A 274 3.44 4.87 52.10
N VAL A 275 4.13 4.82 53.23
CA VAL A 275 3.65 4.27 54.50
C VAL A 275 4.03 5.20 55.65
N ASN A 276 3.22 5.19 56.71
CA ASN A 276 3.44 6.01 57.90
C ASN A 276 3.24 5.26 59.23
N ALA A 277 3.02 3.94 59.16
CA ALA A 277 2.86 3.06 60.30
C ALA A 277 3.09 1.62 59.86
N THR A 278 3.66 0.79 60.74
CA THR A 278 3.87 -0.65 60.46
C THR A 278 2.55 -1.42 60.28
N THR A 279 1.42 -0.85 60.65
CA THR A 279 0.10 -1.42 60.41
C THR A 279 -0.38 -1.21 58.98
N ALA A 280 0.24 -0.31 58.19
CA ALA A 280 -0.12 -0.05 56.80
C ALA A 280 0.71 -0.95 55.87
N PHE A 281 0.09 -2.04 55.38
CA PHE A 281 0.73 -2.99 54.47
C PHE A 281 -0.28 -3.65 53.54
N ILE A 282 0.19 -4.13 52.41
CA ILE A 282 -0.57 -4.99 51.49
C ILE A 282 -0.25 -6.43 51.84
N ASN A 283 -1.26 -7.24 52.15
CA ASN A 283 -1.11 -8.68 52.44
C ASN A 283 -1.92 -9.57 51.51
N HIS A 284 -2.75 -8.98 50.68
CA HIS A 284 -3.59 -9.69 49.74
C HIS A 284 -3.82 -8.83 48.49
N ILE A 285 -3.99 -9.49 47.36
CA ILE A 285 -4.50 -8.92 46.14
C ILE A 285 -5.74 -9.70 45.69
N THR A 286 -6.59 -9.03 44.95
CA THR A 286 -7.60 -9.67 44.11
C THR A 286 -7.24 -9.43 42.64
N ILE A 287 -7.78 -10.26 41.75
CA ILE A 287 -7.69 -10.05 40.30
C ILE A 287 -9.09 -9.86 39.76
N GLY A 288 -9.44 -8.62 39.39
CA GLY A 288 -10.80 -8.26 38.97
C GLY A 288 -11.85 -8.61 40.04
N ALA A 289 -11.57 -8.23 41.29
CA ALA A 289 -12.32 -8.54 42.51
C ALA A 289 -12.42 -10.03 42.90
N ALA A 290 -11.84 -10.95 42.13
CA ALA A 290 -11.76 -12.35 42.51
C ALA A 290 -10.57 -12.59 43.45
N SER A 291 -10.80 -13.30 44.55
CA SER A 291 -9.71 -13.71 45.46
C SER A 291 -8.79 -14.72 44.80
N VAL A 292 -7.49 -14.56 45.03
CA VAL A 292 -6.43 -15.45 44.55
C VAL A 292 -5.59 -15.96 45.71
N THR A 293 -4.74 -16.95 45.48
CA THR A 293 -3.77 -17.38 46.48
C THR A 293 -2.39 -16.94 46.05
N GLU A 294 -1.78 -16.05 46.83
CA GLU A 294 -0.41 -15.61 46.62
C GLU A 294 0.58 -16.53 47.32
N SER A 295 1.56 -16.98 46.56
CA SER A 295 2.75 -17.62 47.10
C SER A 295 3.75 -16.54 47.48
N TRP A 296 3.71 -16.09 48.73
CA TRP A 296 4.64 -15.09 49.25
C TRP A 296 6.06 -15.64 49.38
N VAL A 297 7.03 -14.89 48.85
CA VAL A 297 8.45 -15.16 49.05
C VAL A 297 8.77 -15.01 50.54
N GLY A 298 9.30 -16.06 51.15
CA GLY A 298 9.46 -16.16 52.61
C GLY A 298 8.39 -17.00 53.30
N GLY A 299 7.35 -17.43 52.59
CA GLY A 299 6.43 -18.50 52.99
C GLY A 299 5.12 -18.05 53.65
N SER A 300 4.97 -16.77 54.01
CA SER A 300 3.75 -16.23 54.61
C SER A 300 3.44 -14.83 54.11
N ALA A 301 2.16 -14.47 54.08
CA ALA A 301 1.74 -13.10 53.78
C ALA A 301 2.29 -12.09 54.80
N PRO A 302 2.54 -10.83 54.39
CA PRO A 302 2.90 -9.75 55.29
C PRO A 302 1.95 -9.62 56.47
N THR A 303 2.51 -9.45 57.66
CA THR A 303 1.78 -9.15 58.90
C THR A 303 1.98 -7.71 59.37
N ASP A 304 2.87 -6.99 58.69
CA ASP A 304 3.32 -5.63 59.00
C ASP A 304 3.99 -5.01 57.76
N GLY A 305 4.06 -3.68 57.72
CA GLY A 305 4.73 -2.88 56.70
C GLY A 305 5.91 -2.08 57.26
N GLY A 306 6.47 -1.19 56.45
CA GLY A 306 7.42 -0.18 56.89
C GLY A 306 6.79 0.84 57.86
N GLY A 307 7.60 1.42 58.75
CA GLY A 307 7.15 2.48 59.66
C GLY A 307 7.05 3.85 58.99
N SER A 308 7.82 4.06 57.92
CA SER A 308 7.89 5.29 57.13
C SER A 308 8.40 5.02 55.72
N GLY A 309 8.45 6.06 54.88
CA GLY A 309 9.04 5.98 53.56
C GLY A 309 8.14 5.24 52.57
N TYR A 310 8.72 4.36 51.78
CA TYR A 310 8.02 3.59 50.74
C TYR A 310 8.23 2.10 50.92
N ASP A 311 7.14 1.35 50.96
CA ASP A 311 7.15 -0.09 50.79
C ASP A 311 7.02 -0.43 49.30
N VAL A 312 7.70 -1.51 48.89
CA VAL A 312 7.65 -2.03 47.51
C VAL A 312 7.08 -3.44 47.54
N TYR A 313 6.10 -3.69 46.68
CA TYR A 313 5.48 -4.98 46.47
C TYR A 313 5.63 -5.37 45.01
N THR A 314 5.98 -6.62 44.76
CA THR A 314 6.04 -7.17 43.40
C THR A 314 5.16 -8.39 43.30
N PHE A 315 4.30 -8.43 42.28
CA PHE A 315 3.39 -9.52 42.00
C PHE A 315 3.63 -10.04 40.59
N ASN A 316 4.18 -11.25 40.48
CA ASN A 316 4.29 -11.96 39.22
C ASN A 316 3.03 -12.79 39.05
N ILE A 317 2.14 -12.34 38.17
CA ILE A 317 0.83 -12.95 37.93
C ILE A 317 0.92 -13.75 36.64
N ILE A 318 0.83 -15.07 36.75
CA ILE A 318 0.94 -16.01 35.64
C ILE A 318 -0.42 -16.65 35.42
N LYS A 319 -0.99 -16.52 34.23
CA LYS A 319 -2.26 -17.16 33.92
C LYS A 319 -2.06 -18.62 33.52
N THR A 320 -2.70 -19.53 34.24
CA THR A 320 -2.58 -20.99 34.03
C THR A 320 -3.84 -21.63 33.46
N GLY A 321 -4.94 -20.89 33.40
CA GLY A 321 -6.20 -21.30 32.79
C GLY A 321 -7.21 -20.15 32.79
N SER A 322 -8.46 -20.43 32.38
CA SER A 322 -9.51 -19.42 32.43
C SER A 322 -9.72 -18.93 33.87
N ALA A 323 -9.57 -17.63 34.09
CA ALA A 323 -9.63 -16.93 35.37
C ALA A 323 -8.82 -17.60 36.51
N THR A 324 -7.75 -18.33 36.16
CA THR A 324 -6.92 -19.08 37.10
C THR A 324 -5.49 -18.59 37.00
N TYR A 325 -4.90 -18.25 38.14
CA TYR A 325 -3.60 -17.59 38.21
C TYR A 325 -2.70 -18.23 39.27
N VAL A 326 -1.40 -18.28 38.96
CA VAL A 326 -0.36 -18.45 39.96
C VAL A 326 0.22 -17.07 40.23
N VAL A 327 0.20 -16.63 41.49
CA VAL A 327 0.72 -15.33 41.91
C VAL A 327 1.91 -15.55 42.82
N ILE A 328 3.09 -15.08 42.40
CA ILE A 328 4.27 -15.00 43.27
C ILE A 328 4.36 -13.57 43.79
N ALA A 329 4.32 -13.41 45.11
CA ALA A 329 4.27 -12.11 45.76
C ALA A 329 5.51 -11.87 46.63
N ASN A 330 6.00 -10.64 46.69
CA ASN A 330 7.10 -10.25 47.56
C ASN A 330 6.87 -8.84 48.11
N GLN A 331 7.28 -8.63 49.36
CA GLN A 331 7.28 -7.32 50.01
C GLN A 331 8.72 -6.96 50.38
N VAL A 332 9.10 -5.72 50.09
CA VAL A 332 10.30 -5.08 50.64
C VAL A 332 9.83 -3.84 51.40
N LYS A 333 10.11 -3.82 52.69
CA LYS A 333 9.70 -2.74 53.57
C LYS A 333 10.64 -1.55 53.44
N GLY A 334 10.07 -0.36 53.43
CA GLY A 334 10.81 0.89 53.64
C GLY A 334 11.31 0.99 55.09
N SER A 335 12.39 1.77 55.27
CA SER A 335 12.91 2.14 56.58
C SER A 335 12.07 3.19 57.28
#